data_AF-A0A8T0BBR7-F1
#
_entry.id   AF-A0A8T0BBR7-F1
#
_cell.length_a   1.000
_cell.length_b   1.000
_cell.length_c   1.000
_cell.angle_alpha   90.00
_cell.angle_beta   90.00
_cell.angle_gamma   90.00
#
_symmetry.space_group_name_H-M   'P 1'
#
loop_
_entity.id
_entity.type
_entity.pdbx_description
1 polymer ?
#
loop_
_entity_poly.entity_id
_entity_poly.type
_entity_poly.pdbx_seq_one_letter_code
_entity_poly.pdbx_strand_id
1 'polypeptide(L)'
;MMQEGLDDGPDFLSEEDRGPRAVNVDLQTDATLQVDISDALSERDKVKFTVHTKSTLPNFKQNEFSVVRQHEEFIWLHDSFVENEEYAGFIIPPAPPRPDFDASREKLQKLGEGEGSMTKEEFTKMKQELEAEYLAIFKKTVAMHEVFLCRVAAHPVLRKDLNFHVFLEYNQDLSVRGKNKKEKLEDFFKNVVKSADGVLVAGVKDVDDFFEHEKTFLLEYHNRVKDSSIKSDRMIRSHKSAAEDINRIASTLYTLGTQDSTDMCKFFLKVSELFEKTRKIEARVAADEDLKLADLLKYYLRESQAAKDLLYRRGRALVDYENANKALDKARAKNKDVLQAETSQQVCCQKFEKISESAKQELVDFKTRRVAAFRKNLVELAELELKHAKGNLQLLQSCLAVLKGDT
;
A
#
# COMPACT_ATOMS: atom_id res chain seq x y z
N MET A 1 35.46 -38.53 -33.61
CA MET A 1 34.46 -39.21 -32.75
C MET A 1 34.20 -38.27 -31.59
N MET A 2 33.34 -37.29 -31.84
CA MET A 2 31.91 -37.27 -31.49
C MET A 2 31.70 -36.98 -30.01
N GLN A 3 31.41 -35.70 -29.84
CA GLN A 3 30.96 -34.93 -28.70
C GLN A 3 29.43 -35.11 -28.66
N GLU A 4 28.87 -35.62 -27.57
CA GLU A 4 27.42 -35.58 -27.35
C GLU A 4 27.11 -34.53 -26.29
N GLY A 5 26.37 -33.52 -26.72
CA GLY A 5 25.92 -32.39 -25.92
C GLY A 5 24.72 -32.77 -25.07
N LEU A 6 24.76 -32.31 -23.82
CA LEU A 6 23.59 -32.15 -22.98
C LEU A 6 22.79 -30.96 -23.52
N ASP A 7 21.60 -31.26 -24.02
CA ASP A 7 20.60 -30.28 -24.46
C ASP A 7 19.90 -29.70 -23.22
N ASP A 8 20.52 -28.67 -22.64
CA ASP A 8 19.88 -27.80 -21.66
C ASP A 8 18.87 -26.92 -22.39
N GLY A 9 17.61 -27.37 -22.39
CA GLY A 9 16.48 -26.54 -22.83
C GLY A 9 16.42 -25.21 -22.07
N PRO A 10 15.93 -24.13 -22.68
CA PRO A 10 16.09 -22.78 -22.14
C PRO A 10 15.39 -22.65 -20.79
N ASP A 11 16.20 -22.32 -19.79
CA ASP A 11 15.79 -21.96 -18.44
C ASP A 11 14.93 -20.68 -18.52
N PHE A 12 13.60 -20.85 -18.58
CA PHE A 12 12.62 -19.75 -18.59
C PHE A 12 12.55 -18.99 -17.25
N LEU A 13 13.55 -19.16 -16.38
CA LEU A 13 13.62 -18.62 -15.01
C LEU A 13 14.64 -17.49 -14.80
N SER A 14 15.27 -16.96 -15.85
CA SER A 14 15.98 -15.69 -15.73
C SER A 14 14.99 -14.52 -15.88
N GLU A 15 14.30 -14.16 -14.80
CA GLU A 15 13.73 -12.81 -14.69
C GLU A 15 14.90 -11.83 -14.60
N GLU A 16 15.17 -11.13 -15.70
CA GLU A 16 15.89 -9.86 -15.64
C GLU A 16 15.14 -8.95 -14.66
N ASP A 17 15.79 -8.64 -13.56
CA ASP A 17 15.42 -7.63 -12.58
C ASP A 17 15.27 -6.28 -13.30
N ARG A 18 14.05 -5.98 -13.78
CA ARG A 18 13.65 -4.66 -14.20
C ARG A 18 12.73 -4.11 -13.12
N GLY A 19 13.36 -3.47 -12.14
CA GLY A 19 12.67 -2.57 -11.22
C GLY A 19 11.74 -1.60 -11.96
N PRO A 20 10.74 -1.04 -11.27
CA PRO A 20 9.76 -0.17 -11.91
C PRO A 20 10.45 1.04 -12.54
N ARG A 21 10.56 1.05 -13.87
CA ARG A 21 11.03 2.22 -14.62
C ARG A 21 10.07 3.37 -14.39
N ALA A 22 10.57 4.40 -13.70
CA ALA A 22 9.94 5.70 -13.63
C ALA A 22 9.67 6.20 -15.06
N VAL A 23 8.40 6.56 -15.31
CA VAL A 23 8.00 7.22 -16.56
C VAL A 23 8.54 8.64 -16.49
N ASN A 24 9.73 8.87 -17.07
CA ASN A 24 10.25 10.21 -17.30
C ASN A 24 9.71 10.73 -18.63
N VAL A 25 8.98 11.84 -18.58
CA VAL A 25 8.67 12.68 -19.73
C VAL A 25 9.19 14.09 -19.44
N ASP A 26 10.29 14.40 -20.12
CA ASP A 26 10.89 15.65 -20.57
C ASP A 26 11.06 16.90 -19.66
N LEU A 27 12.34 17.14 -19.37
CA LEU A 27 13.13 18.40 -19.33
C LEU A 27 12.40 19.75 -19.21
N GLN A 28 12.23 20.19 -17.96
CA GLN A 28 12.49 21.57 -17.56
C GLN A 28 13.59 21.56 -16.48
N THR A 29 14.48 22.54 -16.49
CA THR A 29 15.45 22.83 -15.42
C THR A 29 14.72 23.25 -14.14
N ASP A 30 13.98 22.32 -13.56
CA ASP A 30 13.19 22.50 -12.36
C ASP A 30 13.83 21.71 -11.24
N ALA A 31 13.90 22.33 -10.06
CA ALA A 31 14.51 21.70 -8.91
C ALA A 31 13.85 20.34 -8.64
N THR A 32 14.60 19.26 -8.75
CA THR A 32 14.11 17.89 -8.56
C THR A 32 14.27 17.51 -7.09
N LEU A 33 13.30 16.75 -6.57
CA LEU A 33 13.40 16.08 -5.28
C LEU A 33 12.99 14.63 -5.50
N GLN A 34 13.96 13.74 -5.49
CA GLN A 34 13.75 12.30 -5.58
C GLN A 34 14.07 11.70 -4.21
N VAL A 35 13.16 10.86 -3.73
CA VAL A 35 13.27 10.17 -2.45
C VAL A 35 12.95 8.70 -2.68
N ASP A 36 13.80 7.81 -2.19
CA ASP A 36 13.60 6.36 -2.25
C ASP A 36 14.13 5.69 -0.97
N ILE A 37 13.77 4.42 -0.75
CA ILE A 37 14.30 3.64 0.37
C ILE A 37 15.36 2.69 -0.19
N SER A 38 16.62 3.15 -0.12
CA SER A 38 17.79 2.42 -0.63
C SER A 38 18.09 1.11 0.12
N ASP A 39 17.75 1.03 1.40
CA ASP A 39 17.96 -0.13 2.25
C ASP A 39 16.97 -0.12 3.42
N ALA A 40 16.74 -1.28 4.04
CA ALA A 40 16.00 -1.36 5.29
C ALA A 40 16.51 -2.53 6.14
N LEU A 41 16.48 -2.34 7.46
CA LEU A 41 16.88 -3.32 8.45
C LEU A 41 15.71 -3.63 9.39
N SER A 42 15.36 -4.91 9.53
CA SER A 42 14.43 -5.34 10.57
C SER A 42 15.19 -5.77 11.83
N GLU A 43 14.87 -5.12 12.94
CA GLU A 43 15.33 -5.45 14.29
C GLU A 43 14.18 -6.05 15.10
N ARG A 44 14.47 -6.66 16.25
CA ARG A 44 13.49 -7.43 17.05
C ARG A 44 12.16 -6.70 17.32
N ASP A 45 12.18 -5.38 17.46
CA ASP A 45 11.01 -4.56 17.82
C ASP A 45 10.68 -3.47 16.78
N LYS A 46 11.50 -3.27 15.76
CA LYS A 46 11.37 -2.14 14.82
C LYS A 46 11.95 -2.41 13.45
N VAL A 47 11.54 -1.60 12.47
CA VAL A 47 12.18 -1.53 11.16
C VAL A 47 12.81 -0.17 10.99
N LYS A 48 14.05 -0.17 10.52
CA LYS A 48 14.82 1.01 10.15
C LYS A 48 14.87 1.09 8.63
N PHE A 49 14.53 2.24 8.08
CA PHE A 49 14.50 2.53 6.66
C PHE A 49 15.61 3.52 6.34
N THR A 50 16.52 3.17 5.44
CA THR A 50 17.54 4.08 4.92
C THR A 50 16.92 4.90 3.79
N VAL A 51 16.41 6.07 4.17
CA VAL A 51 15.79 7.04 3.27
C VAL A 51 16.90 7.76 2.51
N HIS A 52 16.94 7.54 1.21
CA HIS A 52 17.88 8.16 0.30
C HIS A 52 17.20 9.34 -0.41
N THR A 53 17.90 10.47 -0.49
CA THR A 53 17.38 11.69 -1.11
C THR A 53 18.38 12.21 -2.13
N LYS A 54 17.89 12.47 -3.35
CA LYS A 54 18.59 13.25 -4.38
C LYS A 54 17.80 14.52 -4.67
N SER A 55 18.45 15.66 -4.56
CA SER A 55 17.79 16.95 -4.70
C SER A 55 18.67 17.97 -5.37
N THR A 56 18.07 18.81 -6.23
CA THR A 56 18.70 20.03 -6.73
C THR A 56 18.08 21.29 -6.10
N LEU A 57 17.21 21.13 -5.08
CA LEU A 57 16.63 22.24 -4.36
C LEU A 57 17.67 22.94 -3.46
N PRO A 58 17.72 24.28 -3.45
CA PRO A 58 18.76 25.04 -2.75
C PRO A 58 18.65 25.01 -1.22
N ASN A 59 17.53 24.53 -0.67
CA ASN A 59 17.31 24.43 0.77
C ASN A 59 17.93 23.17 1.39
N PHE A 60 18.47 22.24 0.60
CA PHE A 60 19.27 21.11 1.12
C PHE A 60 20.77 21.46 1.13
N LYS A 61 21.47 20.98 2.15
CA LYS A 61 22.92 21.16 2.34
C LYS A 61 23.74 20.35 1.34
N GLN A 62 23.21 19.20 0.92
CA GLN A 62 23.85 18.27 -0.01
C GLN A 62 22.86 17.86 -1.08
N ASN A 63 23.36 17.57 -2.29
CA ASN A 63 22.51 17.15 -3.40
C ASN A 63 22.14 15.66 -3.34
N GLU A 64 22.87 14.87 -2.56
CA GLU A 64 22.64 13.44 -2.38
C GLU A 64 23.09 13.02 -0.98
N PHE A 65 22.18 12.41 -0.21
CA PHE A 65 22.45 11.95 1.16
C PHE A 65 21.44 10.88 1.57
N SER A 66 21.73 10.19 2.68
CA SER A 66 20.83 9.20 3.27
C SER A 66 20.70 9.38 4.78
N VAL A 67 19.52 9.14 5.31
CA VAL A 67 19.23 9.12 6.75
C VAL A 67 18.47 7.86 7.12
N VAL A 68 18.60 7.43 8.38
CA VAL A 68 17.87 6.28 8.90
C VAL A 68 16.62 6.75 9.62
N ARG A 69 15.48 6.16 9.29
CA ARG A 69 14.17 6.45 9.87
C ARG A 69 13.44 5.22 10.37
N GLN A 70 12.61 5.38 11.38
CA GLN A 70 11.76 4.36 11.97
C GLN A 70 10.30 4.66 11.69
N HIS A 71 9.44 3.63 11.73
CA HIS A 71 8.01 3.76 11.42
C HIS A 71 7.32 4.91 12.19
N GLU A 72 7.62 5.07 13.48
CA GLU A 72 7.08 6.15 14.31
C GLU A 72 7.38 7.56 13.78
N GLU A 73 8.53 7.76 13.13
CA GLU A 73 8.90 9.04 12.53
C GLU A 73 8.07 9.34 11.27
N PHE A 74 7.68 8.30 10.50
CA PHE A 74 6.74 8.46 9.38
C PHE A 74 5.35 8.87 9.88
N ILE A 75 4.92 8.26 10.99
CA ILE A 75 3.63 8.60 11.62
C ILE A 75 3.64 10.04 12.15
N TRP A 76 4.71 10.45 12.82
CA TRP A 76 4.87 11.84 13.26
C TRP A 76 4.83 12.83 12.10
N LEU A 77 5.54 12.54 11.01
CA LEU A 77 5.53 13.39 9.82
C LEU A 77 4.12 13.49 9.23
N HIS A 78 3.43 12.36 9.06
CA HIS A 78 2.05 12.32 8.60
C HIS A 78 1.11 13.14 9.49
N ASP A 79 1.18 12.95 10.80
CA ASP A 79 0.31 13.63 11.76
C ASP A 79 0.57 15.14 11.74
N SER A 80 1.83 15.57 11.57
CA SER A 80 2.18 16.98 11.40
C SER A 80 1.51 17.62 10.16
N PHE A 81 1.35 16.85 9.08
CA PHE A 81 0.62 17.32 7.90
C PHE A 81 -0.89 17.42 8.14
N VAL A 82 -1.46 16.44 8.85
CA VAL A 82 -2.90 16.40 9.15
C VAL A 82 -3.31 17.52 10.08
N GLU A 83 -2.48 17.84 11.08
CA GLU A 83 -2.75 18.88 12.08
C GLU A 83 -2.47 20.31 11.57
N ASN A 84 -1.73 20.46 10.48
CA ASN A 84 -1.43 21.77 9.90
C ASN A 84 -2.66 22.36 9.17
N GLU A 85 -3.19 23.48 9.67
CA GLU A 85 -4.34 24.16 9.07
C GLU A 85 -4.08 24.67 7.65
N GLU A 86 -2.84 24.98 7.29
CA GLU A 86 -2.49 25.39 5.92
C GLU A 86 -2.70 24.27 4.91
N TYR A 87 -2.71 23.02 5.37
CA TYR A 87 -2.90 21.83 4.55
C TYR A 87 -4.33 21.26 4.63
N ALA A 88 -5.25 22.01 5.25
CA ALA A 88 -6.66 21.63 5.41
C ALA A 88 -7.36 21.30 4.08
N GLY A 89 -6.91 21.93 2.99
CA GLY A 89 -7.42 21.73 1.64
C GLY A 89 -6.59 20.79 0.76
N PHE A 90 -5.70 19.95 1.32
CA PHE A 90 -4.96 18.93 0.57
C PHE A 90 -5.31 17.49 0.95
N ILE A 91 -5.23 16.54 0.01
CA ILE A 91 -5.32 15.11 0.31
C ILE A 91 -3.95 14.66 0.82
N ILE A 92 -3.82 14.56 2.15
CA ILE A 92 -2.59 14.10 2.78
C ILE A 92 -2.34 12.63 2.38
N PRO A 93 -1.16 12.29 1.84
CA PRO A 93 -0.83 10.91 1.50
C PRO A 93 -1.04 9.99 2.71
N PRO A 94 -1.72 8.84 2.55
CA PRO A 94 -1.99 7.97 3.69
C PRO A 94 -0.71 7.51 4.38
N ALA A 95 -0.71 7.54 5.72
CA ALA A 95 0.36 6.95 6.51
C ALA A 95 0.64 5.49 6.09
N PRO A 96 1.91 5.08 6.00
CA PRO A 96 2.25 3.68 5.79
C PRO A 96 1.72 2.84 6.97
N PRO A 97 1.30 1.58 6.74
CA PRO A 97 0.86 0.73 7.82
C PRO A 97 2.04 0.35 8.71
N ARG A 98 1.72 0.05 9.97
CA ARG A 98 2.70 -0.51 10.90
C ARG A 98 3.28 -1.81 10.34
N PRO A 99 4.61 -1.95 10.28
CA PRO A 99 5.23 -3.22 9.96
C PRO A 99 4.82 -4.28 10.98
N ASP A 100 4.31 -5.41 10.50
CA ASP A 100 3.91 -6.56 11.34
C ASP A 100 4.66 -7.81 10.86
N PHE A 101 5.54 -8.32 11.72
CA PHE A 101 6.35 -9.51 11.46
C PHE A 101 6.18 -10.57 12.54
N ASP A 102 5.24 -10.40 13.47
CA ASP A 102 5.15 -11.23 14.67
C ASP A 102 4.89 -12.69 14.31
N ALA A 103 3.92 -12.94 13.43
CA ALA A 103 3.61 -14.29 12.95
C ALA A 103 4.78 -14.95 12.21
N SER A 104 5.53 -14.19 11.39
CA SER A 104 6.69 -14.73 10.66
C SER A 104 7.85 -15.06 11.61
N ARG A 105 8.10 -14.20 12.60
CA ARG A 105 9.12 -14.41 13.64
C ARG A 105 8.79 -15.61 14.52
N GLU A 106 7.54 -15.75 14.92
CA GLU A 106 7.08 -16.89 15.72
C GLU A 106 7.26 -18.21 14.95
N LYS A 107 6.90 -18.25 13.67
CA LYS A 107 7.11 -19.42 12.80
C LYS A 107 8.61 -19.78 12.69
N LEU A 108 9.48 -18.79 12.45
CA LEU A 108 10.93 -18.99 12.36
C LEU A 108 11.53 -19.48 13.69
N GLN A 109 11.07 -18.94 14.81
CA GLN A 109 11.50 -19.38 16.14
C GLN A 109 11.09 -20.84 16.40
N LYS A 110 9.82 -21.18 16.15
CA LYS A 110 9.29 -22.55 16.31
C LYS A 110 10.03 -23.55 15.42
N LEU A 111 10.39 -23.15 14.19
CA LEU A 111 11.19 -23.99 13.32
C LEU A 111 12.57 -24.27 13.92
N GLY A 112 13.24 -23.25 14.47
CA GLY A 112 14.54 -23.41 15.16
C GLY A 112 14.46 -24.32 16.39
N GLU A 113 13.39 -24.22 17.18
CA GLU A 113 13.14 -25.12 18.32
C GLU A 113 12.92 -26.59 17.89
N GLY A 114 12.46 -26.81 16.65
CA GLY A 114 12.22 -28.12 16.05
C GLY A 114 13.35 -28.68 15.19
N GLU A 115 14.53 -28.04 15.14
CA GLU A 115 15.64 -28.46 14.24
C GLU A 115 16.03 -29.95 14.42
N GLY A 116 15.92 -30.49 15.63
CA GLY A 116 16.25 -31.89 15.94
C GLY A 116 15.17 -32.93 15.62
N SER A 117 13.96 -32.53 15.21
CA SER A 117 12.82 -33.46 14.99
C SER A 117 12.55 -33.79 13.53
N MET A 118 13.31 -33.20 12.60
CA MET A 118 13.14 -33.35 11.15
C MET A 118 14.48 -33.57 10.45
N THR A 119 14.44 -34.02 9.19
CA THR A 119 15.66 -34.17 8.41
C THR A 119 16.27 -32.81 8.07
N LYS A 120 17.59 -32.79 7.80
CA LYS A 120 18.30 -31.55 7.41
C LYS A 120 17.72 -30.93 6.13
N GLU A 121 17.28 -31.77 5.19
CA GLU A 121 16.65 -31.35 3.95
C GLU A 121 15.27 -30.71 4.19
N GLU A 122 14.43 -31.31 5.02
CA GLU A 122 13.13 -30.76 5.40
C GLU A 122 13.28 -29.44 6.17
N PHE A 123 14.21 -29.36 7.11
CA PHE A 123 14.49 -28.14 7.86
C PHE A 123 14.93 -27.01 6.92
N THR A 124 15.86 -27.30 6.01
CA THR A 124 16.36 -26.30 5.05
C THR A 124 15.24 -25.80 4.15
N LYS A 125 14.37 -26.69 3.66
CA LYS A 125 13.24 -26.33 2.81
C LYS A 125 12.22 -25.46 3.55
N MET A 126 11.81 -25.85 4.75
CA MET A 126 10.87 -25.05 5.56
C MET A 126 11.45 -23.70 5.95
N LYS A 127 12.76 -23.64 6.27
CA LYS A 127 13.44 -22.38 6.57
C LYS A 127 13.42 -21.43 5.37
N GLN A 128 13.74 -21.92 4.18
CA GLN A 128 13.70 -21.12 2.95
C GLN A 128 12.29 -20.59 2.64
N GLU A 129 11.24 -21.41 2.83
CA GLU A 129 9.85 -21.00 2.63
C GLU A 129 9.45 -19.88 3.60
N LEU A 130 9.81 -19.99 4.87
CA LEU A 130 9.53 -18.96 5.89
C LEU A 130 10.34 -17.67 5.65
N GLU A 131 11.61 -17.78 5.26
CA GLU A 131 12.44 -16.63 4.89
C GLU A 131 11.87 -15.90 3.67
N ALA A 132 11.33 -16.62 2.69
CA ALA A 132 10.66 -16.04 1.54
C ALA A 132 9.35 -15.32 1.92
N GLU A 133 8.51 -15.91 2.80
CA GLU A 133 7.29 -15.27 3.33
C GLU A 133 7.64 -13.97 4.06
N TYR A 134 8.65 -14.04 4.92
CA TYR A 134 9.16 -12.88 5.65
C TYR A 134 9.66 -11.79 4.72
N LEU A 135 10.49 -12.14 3.73
CA LEU A 135 11.04 -11.20 2.76
C LEU A 135 9.95 -10.53 1.92
N ALA A 136 8.88 -11.26 1.56
CA ALA A 136 7.74 -10.68 0.84
C ALA A 136 7.03 -9.60 1.66
N ILE A 137 6.75 -9.88 2.95
CA ILE A 137 6.15 -8.89 3.88
C ILE A 137 7.10 -7.70 4.07
N PHE A 138 8.40 -7.96 4.13
CA PHE A 138 9.42 -6.93 4.30
C PHE A 138 9.48 -5.99 3.09
N LYS A 139 9.58 -6.53 1.87
CA LYS A 139 9.56 -5.76 0.62
C LYS A 139 8.28 -4.94 0.48
N LYS A 140 7.13 -5.53 0.81
CA LYS A 140 5.83 -4.84 0.83
C LYS A 140 5.84 -3.66 1.81
N THR A 141 6.36 -3.87 3.02
CA THR A 141 6.51 -2.82 4.02
C THR A 141 7.36 -1.66 3.48
N VAL A 142 8.54 -1.95 2.93
CA VAL A 142 9.45 -0.95 2.35
C VAL A 142 8.75 -0.17 1.24
N ALA A 143 8.13 -0.86 0.27
CA ALA A 143 7.42 -0.23 -0.83
C ALA A 143 6.32 0.72 -0.35
N MET A 144 5.57 0.36 0.70
CA MET A 144 4.52 1.23 1.24
C MET A 144 5.07 2.50 1.92
N HIS A 145 6.21 2.40 2.61
CA HIS A 145 6.88 3.56 3.21
C HIS A 145 7.48 4.46 2.12
N GLU A 146 8.08 3.88 1.09
CA GLU A 146 8.62 4.61 -0.06
C GLU A 146 7.53 5.35 -0.81
N VAL A 147 6.40 4.69 -1.11
CA VAL A 147 5.25 5.31 -1.79
C VAL A 147 4.75 6.54 -1.02
N PHE A 148 4.70 6.49 0.32
CA PHE A 148 4.35 7.65 1.13
C PHE A 148 5.32 8.83 0.88
N LEU A 149 6.64 8.58 0.95
CA LEU A 149 7.65 9.63 0.74
C LEU A 149 7.62 10.17 -0.69
N CYS A 150 7.52 9.30 -1.69
CA CYS A 150 7.37 9.68 -3.10
C CYS A 150 6.15 10.57 -3.32
N ARG A 151 5.02 10.27 -2.66
CA ARG A 151 3.79 11.07 -2.76
C ARG A 151 3.96 12.45 -2.12
N VAL A 152 4.65 12.55 -0.98
CA VAL A 152 4.95 13.83 -0.33
C VAL A 152 5.93 14.65 -1.18
N ALA A 153 7.01 14.04 -1.68
CA ALA A 153 8.02 14.68 -2.51
C ALA A 153 7.47 15.17 -3.87
N ALA A 154 6.51 14.45 -4.45
CA ALA A 154 5.86 14.84 -5.70
C ALA A 154 4.81 15.96 -5.52
N HIS A 155 4.32 16.19 -4.30
CA HIS A 155 3.29 17.19 -4.06
C HIS A 155 3.90 18.62 -4.06
N PRO A 156 3.39 19.58 -4.86
CA PRO A 156 4.02 20.90 -5.04
C PRO A 156 4.21 21.72 -3.75
N VAL A 157 3.28 21.59 -2.80
CA VAL A 157 3.31 22.25 -1.49
C VAL A 157 4.02 21.40 -0.41
N LEU A 158 3.56 20.18 -0.13
CA LEU A 158 4.11 19.34 0.95
C LEU A 158 5.61 19.06 0.82
N ARG A 159 6.15 18.99 -0.40
CA ARG A 159 7.60 18.80 -0.62
C ARG A 159 8.48 19.93 -0.05
N LYS A 160 7.88 21.07 0.29
CA LYS A 160 8.56 22.26 0.84
C LYS A 160 8.39 22.39 2.36
N ASP A 161 7.67 21.47 2.98
CA ASP A 161 7.40 21.49 4.41
C ASP A 161 8.69 21.35 5.23
N LEU A 162 8.75 22.07 6.35
CA LEU A 162 9.93 22.08 7.22
C LEU A 162 10.14 20.74 7.93
N ASN A 163 9.07 20.11 8.42
CA ASN A 163 9.17 18.80 9.07
C ASN A 163 9.58 17.72 8.07
N PHE A 164 9.12 17.82 6.82
CA PHE A 164 9.59 16.92 5.76
C PHE A 164 11.06 17.12 5.44
N HIS A 165 11.52 18.37 5.36
CA HIS A 165 12.94 18.67 5.16
C HIS A 165 13.81 18.11 6.30
N VAL A 166 13.40 18.34 7.56
CA VAL A 166 14.05 17.76 8.74
C VAL A 166 14.02 16.23 8.70
N PHE A 167 12.89 15.64 8.32
CA PHE A 167 12.75 14.19 8.14
C PHE A 167 13.73 13.64 7.10
N LEU A 168 14.03 14.37 6.02
CA LEU A 168 14.99 13.90 5.02
C LEU A 168 16.44 14.15 5.43
N GLU A 169 16.79 15.31 5.98
CA GLU A 169 18.20 15.72 6.13
C GLU A 169 18.80 15.50 7.53
N TYR A 170 17.98 15.47 8.58
CA TYR A 170 18.51 15.40 9.95
C TYR A 170 19.19 14.05 10.22
N ASN A 171 20.51 14.05 10.40
CA ASN A 171 21.30 12.82 10.43
C ASN A 171 21.25 12.06 11.78
N GLN A 172 20.57 12.59 12.79
CA GLN A 172 20.35 11.91 14.07
C GLN A 172 18.91 11.39 14.17
N ASP A 173 18.63 10.66 15.25
CA ASP A 173 17.28 10.20 15.59
C ASP A 173 16.39 11.41 15.93
N LEU A 174 15.20 11.50 15.33
CA LEU A 174 14.26 12.60 15.61
C LEU A 174 13.69 12.52 17.03
N SER A 175 14.01 11.46 17.79
CA SER A 175 13.56 11.21 19.16
C SER A 175 12.04 11.24 19.29
N VAL A 176 11.35 10.83 18.23
CA VAL A 176 9.90 10.71 18.18
C VAL A 176 9.50 9.47 18.97
N ARG A 177 8.84 9.68 20.11
CA ARG A 177 8.28 8.58 20.88
C ARG A 177 7.00 8.07 20.22
N GLY A 178 6.83 6.75 20.15
CA GLY A 178 5.56 6.16 19.74
C GLY A 178 4.41 6.55 20.67
N LYS A 179 3.21 6.76 20.10
CA LYS A 179 2.03 7.19 20.86
C LYS A 179 1.72 6.28 22.05
N ASN A 180 1.61 6.86 23.23
CA ASN A 180 1.26 6.14 24.45
C ASN A 180 -0.24 5.75 24.48
N LYS A 181 -0.65 4.90 25.44
CA LYS A 181 -2.07 4.46 25.53
C LYS A 181 -3.06 5.62 25.71
N LYS A 182 -2.65 6.72 26.34
CA LYS A 182 -3.49 7.91 26.57
C LYS A 182 -3.66 8.71 25.28
N GLU A 183 -2.59 8.92 24.51
CA GLU A 183 -2.63 9.59 23.20
C GLU A 183 -3.43 8.77 22.18
N LYS A 184 -3.31 7.43 22.20
CA LYS A 184 -4.17 6.56 21.38
C LYS A 184 -5.65 6.67 21.77
N LEU A 185 -5.93 6.84 23.05
CA LEU A 185 -7.30 7.08 23.54
C LEU A 185 -7.79 8.48 23.14
N GLU A 186 -6.92 9.48 23.15
CA GLU A 186 -7.22 10.83 22.66
C GLU A 186 -7.52 10.83 21.15
N ASP A 187 -6.75 10.12 20.33
CA ASP A 187 -7.07 9.92 18.91
C ASP A 187 -8.43 9.23 18.72
N PHE A 188 -8.76 8.26 19.58
CA PHE A 188 -10.08 7.64 19.59
C PHE A 188 -11.17 8.66 19.94
N PHE A 189 -10.97 9.51 20.94
CA PHE A 189 -11.89 10.59 21.28
C PHE A 189 -12.01 11.63 20.16
N LYS A 190 -10.91 12.04 19.51
CA LYS A 190 -10.91 12.92 18.33
C LYS A 190 -11.77 12.31 17.22
N ASN A 191 -11.67 11.00 16.97
CA ASN A 191 -12.50 10.31 15.98
C ASN A 191 -13.99 10.26 16.36
N VAL A 192 -14.32 10.10 17.65
CA VAL A 192 -15.72 10.16 18.13
C VAL A 192 -16.29 11.57 18.03
N VAL A 193 -15.52 12.60 18.41
CA VAL A 193 -15.90 14.01 18.26
C VAL A 193 -16.11 14.33 16.78
N LYS A 194 -15.21 13.88 15.90
CA LYS A 194 -15.33 14.01 14.44
C LYS A 194 -16.59 13.36 13.89
N SER A 195 -17.04 12.24 14.48
CA SER A 195 -18.30 11.57 14.09
C SER A 195 -19.54 12.40 14.49
N ALA A 196 -19.58 12.91 15.72
CA ALA A 196 -20.66 13.78 16.18
C ALA A 196 -20.70 15.11 15.42
N ASP A 197 -19.52 15.69 15.17
CA ASP A 197 -19.35 16.89 14.36
C ASP A 197 -19.66 16.66 12.87
N GLY A 198 -19.40 15.45 12.37
CA GLY A 198 -19.79 15.03 11.03
C GLY A 198 -21.30 15.12 10.78
N VAL A 199 -22.13 14.90 11.80
CA VAL A 199 -23.59 15.08 11.71
C VAL A 199 -23.95 16.57 11.55
N LEU A 200 -23.24 17.46 12.26
CA LEU A 200 -23.43 18.90 12.12
C LEU A 200 -23.01 19.37 10.72
N VAL A 201 -21.85 18.92 10.24
CA VAL A 201 -21.35 19.23 8.89
C VAL A 201 -22.29 18.68 7.81
N ALA A 202 -22.90 17.52 8.02
CA ALA A 202 -23.88 16.97 7.09
C ALA A 202 -25.21 17.74 7.04
N GLY A 203 -25.54 18.47 8.11
CA GLY A 203 -26.76 19.29 8.18
C GLY A 203 -26.67 20.63 7.44
N VAL A 204 -25.46 21.08 7.07
CA VAL A 204 -25.24 22.27 6.25
C VAL A 204 -25.29 21.88 4.78
N LYS A 205 -26.22 22.49 4.04
CA LYS A 205 -26.34 22.28 2.60
C LYS A 205 -25.26 23.07 1.88
N ASP A 206 -24.37 22.36 1.19
CA ASP A 206 -23.42 23.00 0.30
C ASP A 206 -24.17 23.52 -0.94
N VAL A 207 -23.95 24.79 -1.27
CA VAL A 207 -24.52 25.42 -2.47
C VAL A 207 -23.65 25.22 -3.70
N ASP A 208 -22.44 24.66 -3.52
CA ASP A 208 -21.54 24.31 -4.61
C ASP A 208 -21.83 22.88 -5.12
N ASP A 209 -22.41 22.80 -6.33
CA ASP A 209 -22.78 21.55 -6.99
C ASP A 209 -21.60 20.59 -7.19
N PHE A 210 -20.37 21.12 -7.37
CA PHE A 210 -19.18 20.28 -7.55
C PHE A 210 -18.89 19.49 -6.27
N PHE A 211 -18.90 20.14 -5.11
CA PHE A 211 -18.56 19.48 -3.85
C PHE A 211 -19.64 18.51 -3.38
N GLU A 212 -20.91 18.81 -3.64
CA GLU A 212 -22.00 17.87 -3.33
C GLU A 212 -21.92 16.60 -4.21
N HIS A 213 -21.59 16.77 -5.50
CA HIS A 213 -21.33 15.66 -6.40
C HIS A 213 -20.13 14.82 -5.93
N GLU A 214 -18.99 15.47 -5.65
CA GLU A 214 -17.77 14.79 -5.20
C GLU A 214 -17.97 14.08 -3.85
N LYS A 215 -18.73 14.67 -2.92
CA LYS A 215 -19.08 14.03 -1.64
C LYS A 215 -19.88 12.75 -1.85
N THR A 216 -20.90 12.80 -2.70
CA THR A 216 -21.74 11.63 -3.03
C THR A 216 -20.90 10.55 -3.72
N PHE A 217 -20.13 10.94 -4.73
CA PHE A 217 -19.24 10.06 -5.46
C PHE A 217 -18.23 9.37 -4.54
N LEU A 218 -17.56 10.14 -3.68
CA LEU A 218 -16.50 9.64 -2.82
C LEU A 218 -17.03 8.70 -1.74
N LEU A 219 -18.23 8.95 -1.21
CA LEU A 219 -18.89 8.05 -0.27
C LEU A 219 -19.20 6.70 -0.92
N GLU A 220 -19.78 6.70 -2.12
CA GLU A 220 -20.04 5.46 -2.85
C GLU A 220 -18.73 4.75 -3.20
N TYR A 221 -17.78 5.47 -3.80
CA TYR A 221 -16.48 4.95 -4.21
C TYR A 221 -15.75 4.28 -3.03
N HIS A 222 -15.68 4.96 -1.87
CA HIS A 222 -15.02 4.43 -0.68
C HIS A 222 -15.64 3.10 -0.23
N ASN A 223 -16.97 3.01 -0.20
CA ASN A 223 -17.66 1.77 0.17
C ASN A 223 -17.41 0.65 -0.85
N ARG A 224 -17.42 0.97 -2.15
CA ARG A 224 -17.12 -0.01 -3.22
C ARG A 224 -15.70 -0.54 -3.11
N VAL A 225 -14.71 0.32 -2.87
CA VAL A 225 -13.30 -0.09 -2.69
C VAL A 225 -13.13 -0.90 -1.42
N LYS A 226 -13.78 -0.52 -0.32
CA LYS A 226 -13.78 -1.30 0.94
C LYS A 226 -14.31 -2.71 0.72
N ASP A 227 -15.47 -2.84 0.10
CA ASP A 227 -16.08 -4.14 -0.19
C ASP A 227 -15.21 -4.97 -1.14
N SER A 228 -14.60 -4.32 -2.13
CA SER A 228 -13.69 -4.96 -3.06
C SER A 228 -12.41 -5.44 -2.38
N SER A 229 -11.84 -4.66 -1.46
CA SER A 229 -10.67 -5.06 -0.65
C SER A 229 -10.99 -6.33 0.15
N ILE A 230 -12.15 -6.37 0.83
CA ILE A 230 -12.57 -7.56 1.61
C ILE A 230 -12.75 -8.78 0.69
N LYS A 231 -13.32 -8.58 -0.50
CA LYS A 231 -13.47 -9.65 -1.50
C LYS A 231 -12.12 -10.14 -2.01
N SER A 232 -11.17 -9.25 -2.27
CA SER A 232 -9.82 -9.63 -2.69
C SER A 232 -9.09 -10.44 -1.62
N ASP A 233 -9.23 -10.08 -0.34
CA ASP A 233 -8.64 -10.86 0.76
C ASP A 233 -9.27 -12.26 0.86
N ARG A 234 -10.57 -12.41 0.57
CA ARG A 234 -11.21 -13.73 0.49
C ARG A 234 -10.68 -14.56 -0.68
N MET A 235 -10.55 -13.95 -1.85
CA MET A 235 -10.01 -14.59 -3.05
C MET A 235 -8.59 -15.14 -2.80
N ILE A 236 -7.71 -14.32 -2.22
CA ILE A 236 -6.34 -14.74 -1.87
C ILE A 236 -6.34 -15.92 -0.88
N ARG A 237 -7.24 -15.90 0.12
CA ARG A 237 -7.38 -17.04 1.05
C ARG A 237 -7.86 -18.30 0.34
N SER A 238 -8.78 -18.17 -0.62
CA SER A 238 -9.25 -19.30 -1.43
C SER A 238 -8.12 -19.90 -2.27
N HIS A 239 -7.28 -19.09 -2.93
CA HIS A 239 -6.11 -19.60 -3.67
C HIS A 239 -5.10 -20.30 -2.75
N LYS A 240 -4.84 -19.75 -1.56
CA LYS A 240 -3.97 -20.42 -0.57
C LYS A 240 -4.53 -21.76 -0.12
N SER A 241 -5.82 -21.83 0.18
CA SER A 241 -6.51 -23.09 0.52
C SER A 241 -6.45 -24.09 -0.63
N ALA A 242 -6.66 -23.65 -1.87
CA ALA A 242 -6.58 -24.51 -3.05
C ALA A 242 -5.16 -25.06 -3.24
N ALA A 243 -4.12 -24.24 -3.04
CA ALA A 243 -2.73 -24.68 -3.08
C ALA A 243 -2.43 -25.74 -1.99
N GLU A 244 -2.97 -25.58 -0.79
CA GLU A 244 -2.85 -26.58 0.29
C GLU A 244 -3.55 -27.90 -0.06
N ASP A 245 -4.75 -27.85 -0.64
CA ASP A 245 -5.49 -29.04 -1.08
C ASP A 245 -4.75 -29.76 -2.22
N ILE A 246 -4.21 -29.00 -3.20
CA ILE A 246 -3.37 -29.54 -4.26
C ILE A 246 -2.14 -30.24 -3.68
N ASN A 247 -1.49 -29.65 -2.66
CA ASN A 247 -0.34 -30.25 -1.98
C ASN A 247 -0.68 -31.60 -1.35
N ARG A 248 -1.86 -31.69 -0.70
CA ARG A 248 -2.34 -32.93 -0.09
C ARG A 248 -2.56 -34.00 -1.16
N ILE A 249 -3.21 -33.65 -2.27
CA ILE A 249 -3.43 -34.56 -3.40
C ILE A 249 -2.09 -35.05 -3.96
N ALA A 250 -1.14 -34.14 -4.20
CA ALA A 250 0.19 -34.48 -4.69
C ALA A 250 0.91 -35.47 -3.77
N SER A 251 0.88 -35.21 -2.46
CA SER A 251 1.52 -36.06 -1.44
C SER A 251 0.88 -37.45 -1.33
N THR A 252 -0.45 -37.53 -1.39
CA THR A 252 -1.17 -38.81 -1.39
C THR A 252 -0.85 -39.63 -2.64
N LEU A 253 -0.84 -39.00 -3.82
CA LEU A 253 -0.47 -39.67 -5.08
C LEU A 253 0.98 -40.15 -5.05
N TYR A 254 1.90 -39.36 -4.48
CA TYR A 254 3.29 -39.78 -4.32
C TYR A 254 3.40 -41.03 -3.44
N THR A 255 2.69 -41.04 -2.31
CA THR A 255 2.68 -42.17 -1.38
C THR A 255 2.12 -43.42 -2.05
N LEU A 256 1.01 -43.31 -2.80
CA LEU A 256 0.47 -44.43 -3.57
C LEU A 256 1.48 -44.93 -4.60
N GLY A 257 2.10 -44.02 -5.36
CA GLY A 257 3.09 -44.38 -6.37
C GLY A 257 4.34 -45.07 -5.82
N THR A 258 4.78 -44.73 -4.61
CA THR A 258 5.93 -45.38 -3.96
C THR A 258 5.62 -46.74 -3.32
N GLN A 259 4.35 -47.01 -3.04
CA GLN A 259 3.90 -48.28 -2.44
C GLN A 259 3.37 -49.27 -3.47
N ASP A 260 2.95 -48.80 -4.65
CA ASP A 260 2.44 -49.64 -5.73
C ASP A 260 3.59 -50.33 -6.47
N SER A 261 3.53 -51.66 -6.58
CA SER A 261 4.51 -52.48 -7.29
C SER A 261 4.13 -52.79 -8.74
N THR A 262 2.97 -52.32 -9.20
CA THR A 262 2.49 -52.46 -10.58
C THR A 262 2.95 -51.30 -11.46
N ASP A 263 2.74 -51.39 -12.77
CA ASP A 263 3.07 -50.30 -13.70
C ASP A 263 2.29 -48.99 -13.43
N MET A 264 1.22 -49.03 -12.63
CA MET A 264 0.47 -47.84 -12.19
C MET A 264 1.30 -46.89 -11.31
N CYS A 265 2.38 -47.37 -10.69
CA CYS A 265 3.29 -46.52 -9.90
C CYS A 265 3.78 -45.31 -10.69
N LYS A 266 4.16 -45.51 -11.96
CA LYS A 266 4.65 -44.44 -12.87
C LYS A 266 3.59 -43.37 -13.10
N PHE A 267 2.33 -43.79 -13.27
CA PHE A 267 1.20 -42.86 -13.42
C PHE A 267 1.03 -42.01 -12.16
N PHE A 268 0.96 -42.64 -10.98
CA PHE A 268 0.76 -41.93 -9.72
C PHE A 268 1.90 -40.94 -9.42
N LEU A 269 3.15 -41.36 -9.61
CA LEU A 269 4.31 -40.48 -9.44
C LEU A 269 4.30 -39.30 -10.42
N LYS A 270 3.92 -39.55 -11.69
CA LYS A 270 3.87 -38.48 -12.70
C LYS A 270 2.76 -37.46 -12.44
N VAL A 271 1.58 -37.94 -12.03
CA VAL A 271 0.44 -37.06 -11.69
C VAL A 271 0.72 -36.31 -10.39
N SER A 272 1.40 -36.93 -9.42
CA SER A 272 1.90 -36.24 -8.23
C SER A 272 2.83 -35.07 -8.59
N GLU A 273 3.81 -35.29 -9.47
CA GLU A 273 4.72 -34.26 -9.97
C GLU A 273 3.95 -33.11 -10.65
N LEU A 274 2.92 -33.42 -11.44
CA LEU A 274 2.05 -32.42 -12.05
C LEU A 274 1.38 -31.55 -10.97
N PHE A 275 0.76 -32.15 -9.94
CA PHE A 275 0.09 -31.39 -8.89
C PHE A 275 1.07 -30.54 -8.06
N GLU A 276 2.29 -31.01 -7.78
CA GLU A 276 3.32 -30.17 -7.15
C GLU A 276 3.66 -28.93 -8.00
N LYS A 277 3.73 -29.07 -9.32
CA LYS A 277 3.98 -27.94 -10.23
C LYS A 277 2.77 -27.01 -10.31
N THR A 278 1.55 -27.55 -10.42
CA THR A 278 0.30 -26.77 -10.41
C THR A 278 0.14 -25.99 -9.11
N ARG A 279 0.48 -26.59 -7.96
CA ARG A 279 0.49 -25.91 -6.65
C ARG A 279 1.35 -24.64 -6.67
N LYS A 280 2.54 -24.70 -7.28
CA LYS A 280 3.43 -23.54 -7.37
C LYS A 280 2.83 -22.42 -8.21
N ILE A 281 2.12 -22.77 -9.30
CA ILE A 281 1.38 -21.77 -10.10
C ILE A 281 0.23 -21.18 -9.29
N GLU A 282 -0.55 -22.00 -8.59
CA GLU A 282 -1.66 -21.54 -7.74
C GLU A 282 -1.19 -20.60 -6.62
N ALA A 283 -0.06 -20.93 -5.98
CA ALA A 283 0.56 -20.06 -4.98
C ALA A 283 1.05 -18.74 -5.59
N ARG A 284 1.53 -18.76 -6.84
CA ARG A 284 1.96 -17.56 -7.56
C ARG A 284 0.76 -16.69 -7.98
N VAL A 285 -0.36 -17.28 -8.42
CA VAL A 285 -1.62 -16.56 -8.66
C VAL A 285 -2.01 -15.77 -7.41
N ALA A 286 -2.03 -16.41 -6.24
CA ALA A 286 -2.37 -15.75 -4.99
C ALA A 286 -1.44 -14.56 -4.66
N ALA A 287 -0.15 -14.70 -4.91
CA ALA A 287 0.85 -13.66 -4.62
C ALA A 287 0.74 -12.47 -5.58
N ASP A 288 0.57 -12.74 -6.88
CA ASP A 288 0.46 -11.71 -7.91
C ASP A 288 -0.87 -10.94 -7.80
N GLU A 289 -1.97 -11.62 -7.43
CA GLU A 289 -3.25 -10.97 -7.13
C GLU A 289 -3.20 -10.13 -5.85
N ASP A 290 -2.51 -10.59 -4.79
CA ASP A 290 -2.32 -9.76 -3.59
C ASP A 290 -1.55 -8.48 -3.95
N LEU A 291 -0.48 -8.61 -4.75
CA LEU A 291 0.37 -7.49 -5.16
C LEU A 291 -0.35 -6.50 -6.10
N LYS A 292 -1.04 -6.98 -7.13
CA LYS A 292 -1.61 -6.11 -8.18
C LYS A 292 -3.03 -5.63 -7.87
N LEU A 293 -3.81 -6.42 -7.15
CA LEU A 293 -5.20 -6.09 -6.86
C LEU A 293 -5.43 -5.69 -5.40
N ALA A 294 -5.11 -6.56 -4.45
CA ALA A 294 -5.46 -6.31 -3.06
C ALA A 294 -4.68 -5.11 -2.48
N ASP A 295 -3.39 -4.99 -2.77
CA ASP A 295 -2.59 -3.86 -2.31
C ASP A 295 -3.02 -2.52 -2.90
N LEU A 296 -3.38 -2.53 -4.18
CA LEU A 296 -3.97 -1.37 -4.84
C LEU A 296 -5.28 -0.95 -4.18
N LEU A 297 -6.19 -1.90 -3.94
CA LEU A 297 -7.47 -1.64 -3.29
C LEU A 297 -7.27 -1.12 -1.86
N LYS A 298 -6.35 -1.71 -1.09
CA LYS A 298 -6.00 -1.27 0.27
C LYS A 298 -5.41 0.14 0.27
N TYR A 299 -4.56 0.47 -0.70
CA TYR A 299 -4.02 1.82 -0.86
C TYR A 299 -5.13 2.85 -1.13
N TYR A 300 -5.98 2.59 -2.13
CA TYR A 300 -7.06 3.51 -2.50
C TYR A 300 -8.22 3.54 -1.49
N LEU A 301 -8.37 2.51 -0.65
CA LEU A 301 -9.25 2.57 0.51
C LEU A 301 -8.77 3.64 1.50
N ARG A 302 -7.47 3.68 1.79
CA ARG A 302 -6.89 4.70 2.67
C ARG A 302 -6.87 6.07 2.02
N GLU A 303 -6.52 6.15 0.73
CA GLU A 303 -6.50 7.44 0.02
C GLU A 303 -7.91 8.04 -0.14
N SER A 304 -8.94 7.21 -0.39
CA SER A 304 -10.33 7.70 -0.37
C SER A 304 -10.78 8.18 1.00
N GLN A 305 -10.26 7.60 2.09
CA GLN A 305 -10.50 8.12 3.43
C GLN A 305 -9.83 9.49 3.62
N ALA A 306 -8.59 9.67 3.15
CA ALA A 306 -7.91 10.97 3.18
C ALA A 306 -8.67 12.04 2.37
N ALA A 307 -9.23 11.67 1.22
CA ALA A 307 -10.11 12.55 0.44
C ALA A 307 -11.43 12.88 1.17
N LYS A 308 -12.00 11.94 1.94
CA LYS A 308 -13.17 12.23 2.79
C LYS A 308 -12.81 13.18 3.92
N ASP A 309 -11.59 13.05 4.46
CA ASP A 309 -11.09 13.91 5.53
C ASP A 309 -10.82 15.35 5.04
N LEU A 310 -10.38 15.51 3.78
CA LEU A 310 -10.39 16.80 3.07
C LEU A 310 -11.80 17.41 3.03
N LEU A 311 -12.79 16.67 2.51
CA LEU A 311 -14.17 17.17 2.41
C LEU A 311 -14.76 17.52 3.77
N TYR A 312 -14.44 16.75 4.81
CA TYR A 312 -14.83 17.05 6.17
C TYR A 312 -14.20 18.36 6.68
N ARG A 313 -12.89 18.56 6.51
CA ARG A 313 -12.21 19.81 6.90
C ARG A 313 -12.79 21.03 6.17
N ARG A 314 -13.09 20.89 4.87
CA ARG A 314 -13.78 21.94 4.09
C ARG A 314 -15.20 22.20 4.62
N GLY A 315 -15.98 21.15 4.86
CA GLY A 315 -17.34 21.27 5.38
C GLY A 315 -17.36 21.91 6.77
N ARG A 316 -16.36 21.65 7.61
CA ARG A 316 -16.20 22.33 8.90
C ARG A 316 -15.94 23.84 8.73
N ALA A 317 -15.06 24.21 7.79
CA ALA A 317 -14.82 25.62 7.48
C ALA A 317 -16.08 26.33 6.96
N LEU A 318 -16.94 25.63 6.20
CA LEU A 318 -18.24 26.14 5.78
C LEU A 318 -19.18 26.39 6.97
N VAL A 319 -19.29 25.43 7.89
CA VAL A 319 -20.09 25.58 9.12
C VAL A 319 -19.62 26.80 9.93
N ASP A 320 -18.30 26.94 10.11
CA ASP A 320 -17.72 28.07 10.86
C ASP A 320 -18.02 29.40 10.15
N TYR A 321 -17.93 29.44 8.81
CA TYR A 321 -18.30 30.61 8.00
C TYR A 321 -19.79 30.98 8.13
N GLU A 322 -20.71 30.02 8.05
CA GLU A 322 -22.14 30.27 8.25
C GLU A 322 -22.47 30.78 9.66
N ASN A 323 -21.78 30.24 10.67
CA ASN A 323 -21.94 30.69 12.04
C ASN A 323 -21.45 32.13 12.22
N ALA A 324 -20.32 32.48 11.59
CA ALA A 324 -19.81 33.85 11.59
C ALA A 324 -20.77 34.82 10.86
N ASN A 325 -21.37 34.41 9.74
CA ASN A 325 -22.42 35.18 9.06
C ASN A 325 -23.63 35.44 9.98
N LYS A 326 -24.16 34.40 10.63
CA LYS A 326 -25.28 34.54 11.58
C LYS A 326 -24.92 35.44 12.77
N ALA A 327 -23.67 35.40 13.23
CA ALA A 327 -23.19 36.26 14.31
C ALA A 327 -23.11 37.73 13.86
N LEU A 328 -22.62 37.99 12.64
CA LEU A 328 -22.59 39.31 12.03
C LEU A 328 -23.99 39.90 11.86
N ASP A 329 -24.97 39.12 11.40
CA ASP A 329 -26.36 39.58 11.28
C ASP A 329 -26.95 39.98 12.64
N LYS A 330 -26.65 39.20 13.70
CA LYS A 330 -27.06 39.54 15.08
C LYS A 330 -26.38 40.79 15.60
N ALA A 331 -25.10 40.99 15.30
CA ALA A 331 -24.33 42.16 15.69
C ALA A 331 -24.89 43.42 15.01
N ARG A 332 -25.18 43.34 13.69
CA ARG A 332 -25.82 44.39 12.90
C ARG A 332 -27.20 44.72 13.43
N ALA A 333 -28.04 43.72 13.72
CA ALA A 333 -29.38 43.94 14.27
C ALA A 333 -29.36 44.64 15.66
N LYS A 334 -28.31 44.43 16.46
CA LYS A 334 -28.13 45.05 17.77
C LYS A 334 -27.30 46.34 17.74
N ASN A 335 -26.75 46.73 16.59
CA ASN A 335 -25.76 47.80 16.44
C ASN A 335 -24.62 47.73 17.47
N LYS A 336 -24.16 46.52 17.79
CA LYS A 336 -23.13 46.26 18.80
C LYS A 336 -22.08 45.30 18.26
N ASP A 337 -20.80 45.62 18.49
CA ASP A 337 -19.65 44.78 18.12
C ASP A 337 -19.57 44.42 16.62
N VAL A 338 -20.17 45.24 15.74
CA VAL A 338 -20.31 44.96 14.30
C VAL A 338 -18.96 44.77 13.62
N LEU A 339 -18.00 45.66 13.87
CA LEU A 339 -16.66 45.60 13.27
C LEU A 339 -15.93 44.29 13.60
N GLN A 340 -16.07 43.82 14.85
CA GLN A 340 -15.45 42.57 15.31
C GLN A 340 -16.10 41.35 14.66
N ALA A 341 -17.43 41.34 14.55
CA ALA A 341 -18.16 40.27 13.89
C ALA A 341 -17.86 40.23 12.39
N GLU A 342 -17.69 41.39 11.75
CA GLU A 342 -17.35 41.53 10.33
C GLU A 342 -15.94 41.02 10.04
N THR A 343 -14.97 41.37 10.89
CA THR A 343 -13.61 40.85 10.80
C THR A 343 -13.58 39.32 10.95
N SER A 344 -14.31 38.79 11.94
CA SER A 344 -14.41 37.34 12.17
C SER A 344 -15.02 36.61 10.96
N GLN A 345 -16.10 37.18 10.39
CA GLN A 345 -16.75 36.64 9.20
C GLN A 345 -15.81 36.64 7.99
N GLN A 346 -15.04 37.72 7.79
CA GLN A 346 -14.09 37.82 6.69
C GLN A 346 -12.98 36.77 6.80
N VAL A 347 -12.44 36.53 8.00
CA VAL A 347 -11.42 35.50 8.24
C VAL A 347 -11.97 34.09 7.95
N CYS A 348 -13.19 33.79 8.41
CA CYS A 348 -13.82 32.50 8.11
C CYS A 348 -14.10 32.32 6.61
N CYS A 349 -14.54 33.39 5.93
CA CYS A 349 -14.76 33.40 4.49
C CYS A 349 -13.48 33.04 3.73
N GLN A 350 -12.39 33.78 3.99
CA GLN A 350 -11.09 33.57 3.35
C GLN A 350 -10.54 32.16 3.60
N LYS A 351 -10.69 31.64 4.83
CA LYS A 351 -10.29 30.26 5.17
C LYS A 351 -11.10 29.24 4.37
N PHE A 352 -12.42 29.38 4.29
CA PHE A 352 -13.28 28.49 3.52
C PHE A 352 -12.97 28.54 2.01
N GLU A 353 -12.78 29.73 1.45
CA GLU A 353 -12.44 29.92 0.03
C GLU A 353 -11.09 29.28 -0.31
N LYS A 354 -10.05 29.54 0.49
CA LYS A 354 -8.71 28.95 0.30
C LYS A 354 -8.74 27.42 0.32
N ILE A 355 -9.44 26.84 1.31
CA ILE A 355 -9.59 25.39 1.41
C ILE A 355 -10.36 24.84 0.21
N SER A 356 -11.42 25.53 -0.24
CA SER A 356 -12.23 25.11 -1.37
C SER A 356 -11.44 25.13 -2.69
N GLU A 357 -10.62 26.15 -2.93
CA GLU A 357 -9.79 26.24 -4.12
C GLU A 357 -8.82 25.07 -4.22
N SER A 358 -8.04 24.81 -3.17
CA SER A 358 -7.08 23.70 -3.20
C SER A 358 -7.77 22.33 -3.19
N ALA A 359 -8.87 22.18 -2.44
CA ALA A 359 -9.63 20.93 -2.39
C ALA A 359 -10.18 20.54 -3.77
N LYS A 360 -10.63 21.51 -4.56
CA LYS A 360 -11.12 21.27 -5.92
C LYS A 360 -10.03 20.69 -6.81
N GLN A 361 -8.84 21.29 -6.80
CA GLN A 361 -7.69 20.80 -7.56
C GLN A 361 -7.29 19.38 -7.11
N GLU A 362 -7.22 19.16 -5.80
CA GLU A 362 -6.82 17.87 -5.22
C GLU A 362 -7.77 16.72 -5.56
N LEU A 363 -9.09 16.97 -5.59
CA LEU A 363 -10.09 15.98 -5.99
C LEU A 363 -9.96 15.61 -7.48
N VAL A 364 -9.65 16.59 -8.34
CA VAL A 364 -9.36 16.36 -9.77
C VAL A 364 -8.08 15.52 -9.94
N ASP A 365 -7.03 15.86 -9.21
CA ASP A 365 -5.75 15.12 -9.26
C ASP A 365 -5.89 13.71 -8.70
N PHE A 366 -6.67 13.54 -7.63
CA PHE A 366 -7.03 12.23 -7.08
C PHE A 366 -7.73 11.37 -8.14
N LYS A 367 -8.73 11.92 -8.83
CA LYS A 367 -9.43 11.20 -9.91
C LYS A 367 -8.47 10.75 -10.99
N THR A 368 -7.60 11.63 -11.45
CA THR A 368 -6.61 11.34 -12.52
C THR A 368 -5.63 10.26 -12.09
N ARG A 369 -4.97 10.42 -10.93
CA ARG A 369 -4.00 9.46 -10.41
C ARG A 369 -4.63 8.09 -10.16
N ARG A 370 -5.83 8.06 -9.57
CA ARG A 370 -6.58 6.82 -9.34
C ARG A 370 -6.84 6.06 -10.63
N VAL A 371 -7.41 6.73 -11.64
CA VAL A 371 -7.76 6.05 -12.90
C VAL A 371 -6.50 5.49 -13.57
N ALA A 372 -5.39 6.24 -13.56
CA ALA A 372 -4.12 5.76 -14.10
C ALA A 372 -3.60 4.53 -13.34
N ALA A 373 -3.61 4.55 -12.01
CA ALA A 373 -3.12 3.45 -11.18
C ALA A 373 -3.96 2.17 -11.34
N PHE A 374 -5.29 2.28 -11.33
CA PHE A 374 -6.18 1.14 -11.56
C PHE A 374 -6.02 0.57 -12.96
N ARG A 375 -5.96 1.43 -13.99
CA ARG A 375 -5.74 0.96 -15.36
C ARG A 375 -4.43 0.17 -15.47
N LYS A 376 -3.32 0.71 -14.96
CA LYS A 376 -2.02 0.05 -15.01
C LYS A 376 -2.06 -1.32 -14.34
N ASN A 377 -2.52 -1.37 -13.09
CA ASN A 377 -2.49 -2.61 -12.30
C ASN A 377 -3.46 -3.68 -12.83
N LEU A 378 -4.64 -3.30 -13.34
CA LEU A 378 -5.58 -4.25 -13.91
C LEU A 378 -5.08 -4.85 -15.24
N VAL A 379 -4.37 -4.06 -16.05
CA VAL A 379 -3.72 -4.57 -17.27
C VAL A 379 -2.60 -5.55 -16.90
N GLU A 380 -1.71 -5.16 -15.98
CA GLU A 380 -0.63 -6.03 -15.51
C GLU A 380 -1.18 -7.32 -14.87
N LEU A 381 -2.29 -7.23 -14.12
CA LEU A 381 -2.95 -8.40 -13.54
C LEU A 381 -3.46 -9.35 -14.64
N ALA A 382 -4.15 -8.83 -15.66
CA ALA A 382 -4.66 -9.65 -16.76
C ALA A 382 -3.52 -10.35 -17.53
N GLU A 383 -2.38 -9.67 -17.70
CA GLU A 383 -1.19 -10.27 -18.31
C GLU A 383 -0.62 -11.42 -17.46
N LEU A 384 -0.61 -11.28 -16.13
CA LEU A 384 -0.21 -12.32 -15.19
C LEU A 384 -1.18 -13.50 -15.19
N GLU A 385 -2.49 -13.26 -15.17
CA GLU A 385 -3.52 -14.29 -15.29
C GLU A 385 -3.35 -15.12 -16.58
N LEU A 386 -3.08 -14.45 -17.72
CA LEU A 386 -2.77 -15.13 -18.98
C LEU A 386 -1.49 -15.95 -18.90
N LYS A 387 -0.44 -15.45 -18.23
CA LYS A 387 0.82 -16.18 -18.00
C LYS A 387 0.56 -17.44 -17.17
N HIS A 388 -0.23 -17.35 -16.09
CA HIS A 388 -0.58 -18.48 -15.23
C HIS A 388 -1.40 -19.53 -15.97
N ALA A 389 -2.42 -19.10 -16.73
CA ALA A 389 -3.25 -20.01 -17.53
C ALA A 389 -2.42 -20.78 -18.58
N LYS A 390 -1.52 -20.08 -19.29
CA LYS A 390 -0.60 -20.70 -20.25
C LYS A 390 0.36 -21.69 -19.58
N GLY A 391 0.90 -21.33 -18.40
CA GLY A 391 1.76 -22.23 -17.62
C GLY A 391 1.03 -23.51 -17.22
N ASN A 392 -0.20 -23.41 -16.70
CA ASN A 392 -1.01 -24.57 -16.36
C ASN A 392 -1.31 -25.44 -17.59
N LEU A 393 -1.67 -24.84 -18.72
CA LEU A 393 -1.92 -25.57 -19.96
C LEU A 393 -0.68 -26.36 -20.42
N GLN A 394 0.50 -25.74 -20.38
CA GLN A 394 1.76 -26.38 -20.77
C GLN A 394 2.11 -27.55 -19.84
N LEU A 395 1.91 -27.40 -18.53
CA LEU A 395 2.12 -28.50 -17.58
C LEU A 395 1.20 -29.68 -17.88
N LEU A 396 -0.08 -29.42 -18.14
CA LEU A 396 -1.06 -30.46 -18.49
C LEU A 396 -0.69 -31.17 -19.79
N GLN A 397 -0.33 -30.43 -20.84
CA GLN A 397 0.10 -30.99 -22.12
C GLN A 397 1.35 -31.86 -21.99
N SER A 398 2.34 -31.37 -21.23
CA SER A 398 3.59 -32.10 -20.99
C SER A 398 3.35 -33.39 -20.20
N CYS A 399 2.48 -33.34 -19.18
CA CYS A 399 2.11 -34.54 -18.42
C CYS A 399 1.38 -35.55 -19.30
N LEU A 400 0.44 -35.09 -20.13
CA LEU A 400 -0.32 -35.95 -21.03
C LEU A 400 0.58 -36.66 -22.06
N ALA A 401 1.55 -35.95 -22.64
CA ALA A 401 2.49 -36.52 -23.61
C ALA A 401 3.30 -37.66 -22.99
N VAL A 402 3.85 -37.46 -21.78
CA VAL A 402 4.59 -38.49 -21.04
C VAL A 402 3.71 -39.69 -20.74
N LEU A 403 2.46 -39.47 -20.32
CA LEU A 403 1.53 -40.57 -20.00
C LEU A 403 1.08 -41.37 -21.23
N LYS A 404 1.11 -40.77 -22.42
CA LYS A 404 0.81 -41.45 -23.69
C LYS A 404 2.00 -42.21 -24.27
N GLY A 405 3.21 -41.99 -23.74
CA GLY A 405 4.45 -42.52 -24.29
C GLY A 405 4.93 -41.79 -25.55
N ASP A 406 4.50 -40.53 -25.73
CA ASP A 406 4.93 -39.67 -26.85
C ASP A 406 6.35 -39.07 -26.64
N THR A 407 6.94 -39.31 -25.46
CA THR A 407 8.30 -39.02 -24.99
C THR A 407 8.64 -40.02 -23.90
#